data_AF-A0AAD9B5W0-F1
#
_entry.id   AF-A0AAD9B5W0-F1
#
_cell.length_a   1.000
_cell.length_b   1.000
_cell.length_c   1.000
_cell.angle_alpha   90.00
_cell.angle_beta   90.00
_cell.angle_gamma   90.00
#
_symmetry.space_group_name_H-M   'P 1'
#
loop_
_entity.id
_entity.type
_entity.pdbx_description
1 polymer ?
#
loop_
_entity_poly.entity_id
_entity_poly.type
_entity_poly.pdbx_seq_one_letter_code
_entity_poly.pdbx_strand_id
1 'polypeptide(L)'
;MEKFIKPSVMKNATTTVKLLQVDLTDPVNHMDVTKLRVGFVTERGLEEHMKKNSGAERLKKRSVLDPRVLLKSKEVSTRKCTTVLRLLVETGRIEEKCCDEIIREFGHFYDHSLMSASDSFRDFNPQSGRLDEFYQEHLSNKAECRHLWEVVKLVLVLSHGQASVERGFSINKEVMVENLKEHSLIAQRVINDHVHSVGGLLNIAYTKELLLSAASARQKYHIYLDDQRRLKQDEKKTQKRKGMMEEITQMKAKKKRMEEDIRVLMKSADNNAEKAESQGQLSFISKSNGLRRAAKEKERHLETLERQLTDKLKELRDTP
;
A
#
# COMPACT_ATOMS: atom_id res chain seq x y z
N MET A 1 -13.44 4.80 25.58
CA MET A 1 -12.74 3.53 25.84
C MET A 1 -13.65 2.41 25.38
N GLU A 2 -13.37 1.83 24.21
CA GLU A 2 -14.09 0.66 23.72
C GLU A 2 -13.71 -0.54 24.60
N LYS A 3 -14.64 -0.98 25.46
CA LYS A 3 -14.44 -2.12 26.37
C LYS A 3 -14.94 -3.37 25.66
N PHE A 4 -14.03 -4.23 25.21
CA PHE A 4 -14.40 -5.50 24.59
C PHE A 4 -14.48 -6.60 25.62
N ILE A 5 -15.48 -7.47 25.54
CA ILE A 5 -15.72 -8.54 26.53
C ILE A 5 -15.08 -9.84 26.02
N LYS A 6 -14.50 -10.64 26.94
CA LYS A 6 -13.94 -11.96 26.59
C LYS A 6 -15.00 -12.90 25.99
N PRO A 7 -14.68 -13.65 24.92
CA PRO A 7 -15.60 -14.61 24.30
C PRO A 7 -16.10 -15.70 25.26
N SER A 8 -15.33 -16.05 26.30
CA SER A 8 -15.72 -17.01 27.34
C SER A 8 -16.90 -16.52 28.18
N VAL A 9 -16.96 -15.21 28.47
CA VAL A 9 -18.05 -14.59 29.22
C VAL A 9 -19.32 -14.56 28.38
N MET A 10 -19.19 -14.23 27.09
CA MET A 10 -20.31 -14.22 26.14
C MET A 10 -20.89 -15.61 25.86
N LYS A 11 -20.06 -16.67 25.86
CA LYS A 11 -20.53 -18.06 25.73
C LYS A 11 -21.40 -18.51 26.91
N ASN A 12 -21.16 -17.97 28.10
CA ASN A 12 -21.93 -18.29 29.30
C ASN A 12 -23.25 -17.50 29.38
N ALA A 13 -23.31 -16.35 28.70
CA ALA A 13 -24.47 -15.47 28.62
C ALA A 13 -25.26 -15.68 27.32
N THR A 14 -25.81 -16.89 27.13
CA THR A 14 -26.61 -17.26 25.95
C THR A 14 -28.06 -16.78 25.97
N THR A 15 -28.53 -16.23 27.10
CA THR A 15 -29.92 -15.77 27.29
C THR A 15 -29.95 -14.27 27.57
N THR A 16 -30.97 -13.56 27.08
CA THR A 16 -31.13 -12.11 27.25
C THR A 16 -31.05 -11.65 28.72
N VAL A 17 -31.59 -12.44 29.65
CA VAL A 17 -31.52 -12.18 31.09
C VAL A 17 -30.09 -12.28 31.62
N LYS A 18 -29.32 -13.26 31.16
CA LYS A 18 -27.91 -13.45 31.56
C LYS A 18 -27.02 -12.35 30.99
N LEU A 19 -27.31 -11.87 29.77
CA LEU A 19 -26.60 -10.75 29.15
C LEU A 19 -26.78 -9.44 29.93
N LEU A 20 -27.97 -9.20 30.50
CA LEU A 20 -28.25 -8.04 31.35
C LEU A 20 -27.56 -8.10 32.71
N GLN A 21 -27.20 -9.31 33.17
CA GLN A 21 -26.51 -9.55 34.44
C GLN A 21 -24.98 -9.57 34.31
N VAL A 22 -24.42 -9.48 33.10
CA VAL A 22 -22.97 -9.39 32.91
C VAL A 22 -22.51 -7.99 33.32
N ASP A 23 -21.68 -7.90 34.35
CA ASP A 23 -21.08 -6.63 34.76
C ASP A 23 -20.03 -6.19 33.72
N LEU A 24 -20.37 -5.14 32.99
CA LEU A 24 -19.56 -4.53 31.93
C LEU A 24 -18.44 -3.63 32.49
N THR A 25 -18.47 -3.32 33.79
CA THR A 25 -17.51 -2.41 34.43
C THR A 25 -16.29 -3.12 35.01
N ASP A 26 -16.38 -4.43 35.26
CA ASP A 26 -15.31 -5.25 35.84
C ASP A 26 -14.15 -5.48 34.85
N PRO A 27 -12.90 -5.08 35.16
CA PRO A 27 -11.73 -5.30 34.32
C PRO A 27 -11.39 -6.78 34.09
N VAL A 28 -11.88 -7.70 34.91
CA VAL A 28 -11.66 -9.15 34.73
C VAL A 28 -12.38 -9.67 33.48
N ASN A 29 -13.49 -9.04 33.09
CA ASN A 29 -14.31 -9.42 31.94
C ASN A 29 -13.80 -8.83 30.61
N HIS A 30 -12.83 -7.92 30.66
CA HIS A 30 -12.34 -7.21 29.46
C HIS A 30 -11.29 -8.01 28.71
N MET A 31 -11.36 -7.94 27.38
CA MET A 31 -10.38 -8.48 26.45
C MET A 31 -9.43 -7.38 26.02
N ASP A 32 -8.13 -7.69 26.03
CA ASP A 32 -7.07 -6.79 25.57
C ASP A 32 -7.27 -6.44 24.09
N VAL A 33 -7.20 -5.14 23.78
CA VAL A 33 -7.45 -4.57 22.44
C VAL A 33 -6.46 -5.13 21.40
N THR A 34 -5.26 -5.51 21.83
CA THR A 34 -4.24 -6.13 20.96
C THR A 34 -4.59 -7.56 20.51
N LYS A 35 -5.52 -8.23 21.21
CA LYS A 35 -5.98 -9.59 20.87
C LYS A 35 -7.28 -9.60 20.06
N LEU A 36 -7.83 -8.43 19.74
CA LEU A 36 -9.06 -8.30 18.97
C LEU A 36 -8.78 -8.50 17.46
N ARG A 37 -9.07 -9.68 16.93
CA ARG A 37 -9.11 -9.90 15.47
C ARG A 37 -10.45 -9.46 14.89
N VAL A 38 -10.59 -8.16 14.64
CA VAL A 38 -11.78 -7.56 13.99
C VAL A 38 -11.98 -8.08 12.55
N GLY A 39 -10.96 -8.69 11.96
CA GLY A 39 -10.97 -9.18 10.58
C GLY A 39 -11.68 -10.51 10.35
N PHE A 40 -12.10 -11.27 11.36
CA PHE A 40 -12.58 -12.65 11.16
C PHE A 40 -13.87 -12.73 10.32
N VAL A 41 -14.80 -11.79 10.51
CA VAL A 41 -16.08 -11.77 9.75
C VAL A 41 -15.84 -11.35 8.31
N THR A 42 -14.95 -10.39 8.10
CA THR A 42 -14.52 -9.91 6.78
C THR A 42 -13.73 -10.97 6.04
N GLU A 43 -12.85 -11.70 6.72
CA GLU A 43 -12.04 -12.81 6.21
C GLU A 43 -12.94 -13.98 5.82
N ARG A 44 -13.94 -14.33 6.64
CA ARG A 44 -14.92 -15.36 6.30
C ARG A 44 -15.81 -14.97 5.12
N GLY A 45 -16.26 -13.72 5.06
CA GLY A 45 -17.01 -13.19 3.92
C GLY A 45 -16.18 -13.18 2.63
N LEU A 46 -14.88 -12.89 2.74
CA LEU A 46 -13.93 -12.96 1.63
C LEU A 46 -13.72 -14.42 1.18
N GLU A 47 -13.53 -15.36 2.11
CA GLU A 47 -13.39 -16.79 1.80
C GLU A 47 -14.64 -17.37 1.12
N GLU A 48 -15.83 -17.00 1.59
CA GLU A 48 -17.10 -17.40 0.98
C GLU A 48 -17.23 -16.84 -0.44
N HIS A 49 -16.82 -15.59 -0.66
CA HIS A 49 -16.81 -14.97 -2.00
C HIS A 49 -15.73 -15.58 -2.92
N MET A 50 -14.56 -15.93 -2.39
CA MET A 50 -13.49 -16.62 -3.13
C MET A 50 -13.90 -18.04 -3.53
N LYS A 51 -14.59 -18.78 -2.65
CA LYS A 51 -15.13 -20.11 -3.00
C LYS A 51 -16.15 -20.02 -4.14
N LYS A 52 -17.04 -19.03 -4.13
CA LYS A 52 -18.00 -18.78 -5.22
C LYS A 52 -17.33 -18.35 -6.54
N ASN A 53 -16.26 -17.56 -6.48
CA ASN A 53 -15.51 -17.10 -7.67
C ASN A 53 -14.39 -18.04 -8.14
N SER A 54 -14.13 -19.15 -7.45
CA SER A 54 -13.07 -20.11 -7.80
C SER A 54 -13.26 -20.71 -9.20
N GLY A 55 -14.51 -20.91 -9.65
CA GLY A 55 -14.85 -21.36 -11.00
C GLY A 55 -14.45 -20.34 -12.08
N ALA A 56 -14.62 -19.04 -11.80
CA ALA A 56 -14.22 -17.96 -12.69
C ALA A 56 -12.69 -17.88 -12.83
N GLU A 57 -11.91 -18.21 -11.80
CA GLU A 57 -10.44 -18.33 -11.92
C GLU A 57 -10.00 -19.54 -12.75
N ARG A 58 -10.73 -20.66 -12.72
CA ARG A 58 -10.42 -21.85 -13.53
C ARG A 58 -10.68 -21.63 -15.02
N LEU A 59 -11.67 -20.79 -15.37
CA LEU A 59 -11.89 -20.29 -16.73
C LEU A 59 -10.68 -19.48 -17.26
N LYS A 60 -9.92 -18.80 -16.38
CA LYS A 60 -8.81 -17.89 -16.75
C LYS A 60 -7.52 -18.59 -17.19
N LYS A 61 -7.26 -19.84 -16.78
CA LYS A 61 -6.02 -20.58 -17.13
C LYS A 61 -6.10 -21.35 -18.46
N ARG A 62 -7.27 -21.44 -19.07
CA ARG A 62 -7.43 -22.09 -20.37
C ARG A 62 -7.68 -21.01 -21.41
N SER A 63 -6.69 -20.79 -22.27
CA SER A 63 -6.81 -19.96 -23.47
C SER A 63 -7.78 -20.64 -24.45
N VAL A 64 -9.08 -20.53 -24.18
CA VAL A 64 -10.15 -21.13 -25.01
C VAL A 64 -10.52 -20.21 -26.17
N LEU A 65 -10.29 -18.91 -26.01
CA LEU A 65 -10.57 -17.86 -27.00
C LEU A 65 -9.31 -17.36 -27.71
N ASP A 66 -8.20 -18.10 -27.71
CA ASP A 66 -7.06 -17.74 -28.53
C ASP A 66 -7.28 -18.24 -29.97
N PRO A 67 -7.35 -17.34 -30.97
CA PRO A 67 -7.55 -17.69 -32.38
C PRO A 67 -6.57 -18.75 -32.88
N ARG A 68 -5.32 -18.75 -32.39
CA ARG A 68 -4.27 -19.69 -32.78
C ARG A 68 -4.46 -21.08 -32.18
N VAL A 69 -5.07 -21.16 -31.00
CA VAL A 69 -5.38 -22.41 -30.31
C VAL A 69 -6.62 -23.06 -30.91
N LEU A 70 -7.57 -22.23 -31.37
CA LEU A 70 -8.77 -22.69 -32.08
C LEU A 70 -8.40 -23.37 -33.41
N LEU A 71 -7.42 -22.86 -34.15
CA LEU A 71 -6.99 -23.42 -35.46
C LEU A 71 -6.42 -24.85 -35.41
N LYS A 72 -5.91 -25.31 -34.26
CA LYS A 72 -5.11 -26.54 -34.17
C LYS A 72 -5.90 -27.84 -34.20
N SER A 73 -7.11 -27.87 -33.63
CA SER A 73 -7.95 -29.09 -33.61
C SER A 73 -9.37 -28.78 -33.19
N LYS A 74 -10.34 -29.24 -34.00
CA LYS A 74 -11.78 -29.09 -33.75
C LYS A 74 -12.18 -29.76 -32.44
N GLU A 75 -11.74 -31.00 -32.23
CA GLU A 75 -12.07 -31.80 -31.05
C GLU A 75 -11.57 -31.16 -29.76
N VAL A 76 -10.36 -30.60 -29.77
CA VAL A 76 -9.76 -29.95 -28.59
C VAL A 76 -10.51 -28.65 -28.26
N SER A 77 -10.87 -27.88 -29.29
CA SER A 77 -11.60 -26.62 -29.14
C SER A 77 -13.03 -26.84 -28.65
N THR A 78 -13.73 -27.83 -29.19
CA THR A 78 -15.08 -28.21 -28.72
C THR A 78 -15.04 -28.69 -27.28
N ARG A 79 -14.08 -29.55 -26.89
CA ARG A 79 -13.92 -30.00 -25.48
C ARG A 79 -13.65 -28.83 -24.53
N LYS A 80 -12.86 -27.85 -24.96
CA LYS A 80 -12.58 -26.63 -24.19
C LYS A 80 -13.85 -25.77 -24.05
N CYS A 81 -14.61 -25.59 -25.12
CA CYS A 81 -15.90 -24.90 -25.10
C CYS A 81 -16.90 -25.57 -24.14
N THR A 82 -17.07 -26.90 -24.21
CA THR A 82 -17.93 -27.66 -23.28
C THR A 82 -17.46 -27.56 -21.83
N THR A 83 -16.16 -27.40 -21.58
CA THR A 83 -15.65 -27.17 -20.21
C THR A 83 -16.02 -25.77 -19.72
N VAL A 84 -15.92 -24.75 -20.59
CA VAL A 84 -16.31 -23.37 -20.27
C VAL A 84 -17.80 -23.27 -19.99
N LEU A 85 -18.63 -23.87 -20.83
CA LEU A 85 -20.08 -23.90 -20.64
C LEU A 85 -20.48 -24.58 -19.33
N ARG A 86 -19.88 -25.73 -18.99
CA ARG A 86 -20.12 -26.38 -17.69
C ARG A 86 -19.79 -25.47 -16.51
N LEU A 87 -18.67 -24.76 -16.56
CA LEU A 87 -18.28 -23.81 -15.51
C LEU A 87 -19.24 -22.60 -15.43
N LEU A 88 -19.79 -22.16 -16.57
CA LEU A 88 -20.79 -21.09 -16.61
C LEU A 88 -22.17 -21.54 -16.09
N VAL A 89 -22.53 -22.81 -16.28
CA VAL A 89 -23.72 -23.43 -15.68
C VAL A 89 -23.54 -23.60 -14.17
N GLU A 90 -22.39 -24.10 -13.70
CA GLU A 90 -22.06 -24.23 -12.27
C GLU A 90 -22.10 -22.88 -11.52
N THR A 91 -21.77 -21.79 -12.22
CA THR A 91 -21.82 -20.43 -11.66
C THR A 91 -23.18 -19.76 -11.83
N GLY A 92 -24.17 -20.46 -12.40
CA GLY A 92 -25.53 -19.97 -12.61
C GLY A 92 -25.63 -18.82 -13.63
N ARG A 93 -24.64 -18.67 -14.52
CA ARG A 93 -24.58 -17.59 -15.51
C ARG A 93 -25.28 -17.96 -16.82
N ILE A 94 -25.44 -19.25 -17.10
CA ILE A 94 -26.07 -19.80 -18.30
C ILE A 94 -27.00 -20.95 -17.88
N GLU A 95 -28.14 -21.09 -18.56
CA GLU A 95 -29.07 -22.22 -18.38
C GLU A 95 -28.61 -23.47 -19.15
N GLU A 96 -28.79 -24.65 -18.56
CA GLU A 96 -28.35 -25.94 -19.12
C GLU A 96 -28.95 -26.21 -20.52
N LYS A 97 -30.18 -25.74 -20.76
CA LYS A 97 -30.92 -25.94 -22.02
C LYS A 97 -30.25 -25.29 -23.23
N CYS A 98 -29.53 -24.19 -23.03
CA CYS A 98 -28.87 -23.46 -24.12
C CYS A 98 -27.50 -24.07 -24.49
N CYS A 99 -26.95 -24.98 -23.67
CA CYS A 99 -25.58 -25.47 -23.86
C CYS A 99 -25.41 -26.29 -25.15
N ASP A 100 -26.40 -27.13 -25.49
CA ASP A 100 -26.33 -27.97 -26.69
C ASP A 100 -26.45 -27.14 -27.98
N GLU A 101 -27.26 -26.08 -27.94
CA GLU A 101 -27.40 -25.13 -29.05
C GLU A 101 -26.09 -24.36 -29.29
N ILE A 102 -25.44 -23.89 -28.21
CA ILE A 102 -24.16 -23.17 -28.29
C ILE A 102 -23.04 -24.07 -28.83
N ILE A 103 -23.00 -25.35 -28.45
CA ILE A 103 -22.00 -26.31 -28.96
C ILE A 103 -22.22 -26.57 -30.45
N ARG A 104 -23.47 -26.66 -30.91
CA ARG A 104 -23.81 -26.82 -32.32
C ARG A 104 -23.42 -25.58 -33.13
N GLU A 105 -23.74 -24.38 -32.64
CA GLU A 105 -23.33 -23.09 -33.26
C GLU A 105 -21.80 -22.96 -33.32
N PHE A 106 -21.09 -23.37 -32.27
CA PHE A 106 -19.63 -23.38 -32.25
C PHE A 106 -19.04 -24.34 -33.30
N GLY A 107 -19.67 -25.50 -33.50
CA GLY A 107 -19.29 -26.45 -34.57
C GLY A 107 -19.44 -25.85 -35.97
N HIS A 108 -20.57 -25.22 -36.26
CA HIS A 108 -20.81 -24.53 -37.53
C HIS A 108 -19.87 -23.34 -37.73
N PHE A 109 -19.58 -22.57 -36.67
CA PHE A 109 -18.59 -21.49 -36.72
C PHE A 109 -17.19 -22.01 -37.02
N TYR A 110 -16.80 -23.13 -36.42
CA TYR A 110 -15.50 -23.76 -36.68
C TYR A 110 -15.38 -24.20 -38.14
N ASP A 111 -16.44 -24.77 -38.72
CA ASP A 111 -16.39 -25.27 -40.10
C ASP A 111 -16.46 -24.13 -41.14
N HIS A 112 -17.24 -23.07 -40.88
CA HIS A 112 -17.42 -21.98 -41.85
C HIS A 112 -16.49 -20.78 -41.67
N SER A 113 -16.17 -20.36 -40.43
CA SER A 113 -15.34 -19.15 -40.20
C SER A 113 -13.84 -19.45 -40.20
N LEU A 114 -13.43 -20.63 -39.68
CA LEU A 114 -12.01 -21.00 -39.62
C LEU A 114 -11.47 -21.40 -41.01
N MET A 115 -12.30 -21.99 -41.87
CA MET A 115 -11.89 -22.36 -43.23
C MET A 115 -11.82 -21.15 -44.18
N SER A 116 -12.68 -20.14 -44.02
CA SER A 116 -12.63 -18.93 -44.85
C SER A 116 -11.62 -17.88 -44.36
N ALA A 117 -11.28 -17.85 -43.07
CA ALA A 117 -10.41 -16.84 -42.47
C ALA A 117 -9.15 -17.44 -41.81
N SER A 118 -8.71 -18.62 -42.24
CA SER A 118 -7.58 -19.36 -41.64
C SER A 118 -6.33 -18.50 -41.46
N ASP A 119 -6.07 -17.57 -42.38
CA ASP A 119 -4.88 -16.72 -42.35
C ASP A 119 -4.99 -15.60 -41.29
N SER A 120 -6.16 -14.97 -41.12
CA SER A 120 -6.35 -13.91 -40.11
C SER A 120 -6.30 -14.46 -38.68
N PHE A 121 -6.77 -15.69 -38.46
CA PHE A 121 -6.69 -16.38 -37.16
C PHE A 121 -5.26 -16.85 -36.83
N ARG A 122 -4.43 -17.13 -37.85
CA ARG A 122 -3.03 -17.55 -37.69
C ARG A 122 -2.12 -16.36 -37.38
N ASP A 123 -2.35 -15.24 -38.04
CA ASP A 123 -1.52 -14.03 -37.94
C ASP A 123 -1.94 -13.09 -36.80
N PHE A 124 -3.10 -13.33 -36.16
CA PHE A 124 -3.55 -12.54 -35.01
C PHE A 124 -2.47 -12.46 -33.94
N ASN A 125 -2.01 -11.24 -33.63
CA ASN A 125 -1.05 -10.97 -32.57
C ASN A 125 -1.75 -10.31 -31.38
N PRO A 126 -1.82 -10.99 -30.21
CA PRO A 126 -2.40 -10.44 -28.99
C PRO A 126 -1.75 -9.14 -28.47
N GLN A 127 -0.56 -8.78 -28.98
CA GLN A 127 0.17 -7.56 -28.60
C GLN A 127 -0.19 -6.34 -29.46
N SER A 128 -0.70 -6.55 -30.68
CA SER A 128 -1.01 -5.45 -31.62
C SER A 128 -2.50 -5.29 -31.90
N GLY A 129 -3.31 -6.34 -31.71
CA GLY A 129 -4.75 -6.34 -31.97
C GLY A 129 -5.59 -6.67 -30.74
N ARG A 130 -6.75 -6.03 -30.61
CA ARG A 130 -7.70 -6.34 -29.53
C ARG A 130 -8.60 -7.52 -29.89
N LEU A 131 -8.80 -8.42 -28.93
CA LEU A 131 -9.52 -9.67 -29.13
C LEU A 131 -11.04 -9.48 -29.27
N ASP A 132 -11.59 -8.44 -28.64
CA ASP A 132 -13.01 -8.08 -28.70
C ASP A 132 -13.42 -7.55 -30.08
N GLU A 133 -12.61 -6.68 -30.67
CA GLU A 133 -12.81 -6.16 -32.04
C GLU A 133 -12.74 -7.30 -33.08
N PHE A 134 -11.75 -8.19 -32.94
CA PHE A 134 -11.57 -9.36 -33.82
C PHE A 134 -12.77 -10.32 -33.78
N TYR A 135 -13.25 -10.68 -32.59
CA TYR A 135 -14.41 -11.56 -32.48
C TYR A 135 -15.72 -10.87 -32.85
N GLN A 136 -15.84 -9.56 -32.64
CA GLN A 136 -16.99 -8.80 -33.13
C GLN A 136 -17.09 -8.87 -34.65
N GLU A 137 -16.01 -8.66 -35.39
CA GLU A 137 -16.00 -8.72 -36.86
C GLU A 137 -16.42 -10.10 -37.39
N HIS A 138 -15.97 -11.18 -36.72
CA HIS A 138 -16.22 -12.56 -37.16
C HIS A 138 -17.53 -13.19 -36.64
N LEU A 139 -18.06 -12.75 -35.49
CA LEU A 139 -19.26 -13.33 -34.86
C LEU A 139 -20.49 -12.42 -34.94
N SER A 140 -20.33 -11.08 -34.97
CA SER A 140 -21.47 -10.15 -34.97
C SER A 140 -22.28 -10.18 -36.27
N ASN A 141 -21.64 -10.53 -37.39
CA ASN A 141 -22.27 -10.49 -38.71
C ASN A 141 -23.06 -11.76 -39.06
N LYS A 142 -23.01 -12.81 -38.23
CA LYS A 142 -23.69 -14.08 -38.47
C LYS A 142 -24.83 -14.26 -37.46
N ALA A 143 -26.07 -14.13 -37.94
CA ALA A 143 -27.27 -14.34 -37.12
C ALA A 143 -27.35 -15.76 -36.51
N GLU A 144 -26.67 -16.72 -37.12
CA GLU A 144 -26.58 -18.13 -36.72
C GLU A 144 -25.67 -18.38 -35.49
N CYS A 145 -24.94 -17.38 -35.00
CA CYS A 145 -24.01 -17.53 -33.86
C CYS A 145 -24.37 -16.61 -32.68
N ARG A 146 -25.64 -16.26 -32.54
CA ARG A 146 -26.12 -15.28 -31.55
C ARG A 146 -25.87 -15.74 -30.12
N HIS A 147 -26.18 -17.00 -29.80
CA HIS A 147 -25.99 -17.53 -28.45
C HIS A 147 -24.51 -17.69 -28.13
N LEU A 148 -23.72 -18.12 -29.12
CA LEU A 148 -22.26 -18.17 -28.98
C LEU A 148 -21.66 -16.78 -28.70
N TRP A 149 -22.11 -15.73 -29.40
CA TRP A 149 -21.62 -14.37 -29.19
C TRP A 149 -21.96 -13.82 -27.81
N GLU A 150 -23.14 -14.15 -27.27
CA GLU A 150 -23.52 -13.79 -25.90
C GLU A 150 -22.60 -14.46 -24.86
N VAL A 151 -22.22 -15.72 -25.08
CA VAL A 151 -21.21 -16.40 -24.23
C VAL A 151 -19.84 -15.77 -24.36
N VAL A 152 -19.39 -15.43 -25.57
CA VAL A 152 -18.09 -14.76 -25.77
C VAL A 152 -18.08 -13.40 -25.08
N LYS A 153 -19.14 -12.60 -25.21
CA LYS A 153 -19.32 -11.34 -24.46
C LYS A 153 -19.23 -11.56 -22.95
N LEU A 154 -19.93 -12.55 -22.42
CA LEU A 154 -19.86 -12.88 -21.00
C LEU A 154 -18.43 -13.22 -20.59
N VAL A 155 -17.72 -14.03 -21.37
CA VAL A 155 -16.33 -14.42 -21.07
C VAL A 155 -15.35 -13.24 -21.18
N LEU A 156 -15.57 -12.30 -22.11
CA LEU A 156 -14.77 -11.07 -22.28
C LEU A 156 -15.09 -9.99 -21.22
N VAL A 157 -16.29 -10.01 -20.63
CA VAL A 157 -16.74 -9.06 -19.60
C VAL A 157 -16.51 -9.60 -18.18
N LEU A 158 -16.42 -10.93 -18.02
CA LEU A 158 -15.95 -11.53 -16.77
C LEU A 158 -14.61 -10.91 -16.41
N SER A 159 -14.49 -10.35 -15.20
CA SER A 159 -13.28 -9.61 -14.82
C SER A 159 -12.05 -10.48 -15.02
N HIS A 160 -11.30 -10.17 -16.07
CA HIS A 160 -9.94 -10.61 -16.22
C HIS A 160 -9.22 -10.03 -15.01
N GLY A 161 -8.52 -10.86 -14.25
CA GLY A 161 -7.73 -10.44 -13.08
C GLY A 161 -6.52 -9.62 -13.51
N GLN A 162 -6.75 -8.53 -14.25
CA GLN A 162 -5.81 -7.50 -14.64
C GLN A 162 -6.34 -6.10 -14.22
N ALA A 163 -7.58 -6.01 -13.73
CA ALA A 163 -8.11 -4.83 -13.03
C ALA A 163 -8.45 -5.16 -11.57
N SER A 164 -7.41 -5.43 -10.79
CA SER A 164 -7.40 -5.13 -9.36
C SER A 164 -6.00 -4.65 -9.04
N VAL A 165 -5.80 -3.38 -9.33
CA VAL A 165 -4.76 -2.59 -8.70
C VAL A 165 -4.86 -2.87 -7.19
N GLU A 166 -3.76 -3.34 -6.59
CA GLU A 166 -3.47 -3.30 -5.15
C GLU A 166 -3.85 -4.45 -4.20
N ARG A 167 -4.36 -5.61 -4.63
CA ARG A 167 -4.36 -6.81 -3.75
C ARG A 167 -4.04 -8.11 -4.50
N GLY A 168 -2.75 -8.45 -4.53
CA GLY A 168 -2.33 -9.85 -4.46
C GLY A 168 -1.78 -10.53 -5.72
N PHE A 169 -1.79 -9.90 -6.90
CA PHE A 169 -1.12 -10.43 -8.09
C PHE A 169 0.02 -9.50 -8.52
N SER A 170 1.11 -9.55 -7.78
CA SER A 170 2.40 -9.23 -8.36
C SER A 170 3.11 -10.56 -8.62
N ILE A 171 3.70 -10.73 -9.80
CA ILE A 171 4.73 -11.77 -10.01
C ILE A 171 5.87 -11.55 -9.00
N ASN A 172 6.02 -10.32 -8.48
CA ASN A 172 6.92 -10.05 -7.36
C ASN A 172 6.47 -10.77 -6.09
N LYS A 173 5.21 -11.16 -5.88
CA LYS A 173 4.79 -11.87 -4.66
C LYS A 173 5.45 -13.25 -4.53
N GLU A 174 5.76 -13.92 -5.65
CA GLU A 174 6.52 -15.18 -5.63
C GLU A 174 8.01 -14.96 -5.34
N VAL A 175 8.55 -13.78 -5.67
CA VAL A 175 9.95 -13.37 -5.41
C VAL A 175 10.09 -12.63 -4.06
N MET A 176 8.99 -12.13 -3.50
CA MET A 176 8.93 -11.39 -2.24
C MET A 176 9.00 -12.37 -1.07
N VAL A 177 10.21 -12.68 -0.65
CA VAL A 177 10.45 -13.20 0.69
C VAL A 177 10.28 -12.04 1.69
N GLU A 178 9.62 -12.30 2.82
CA GLU A 178 9.48 -11.31 3.90
C GLU A 178 10.86 -10.72 4.27
N ASN A 179 10.97 -9.40 4.29
CA ASN A 179 12.18 -8.63 4.65
C ASN A 179 13.26 -8.45 3.55
N LEU A 180 12.95 -8.61 2.26
CA LEU A 180 13.87 -8.22 1.19
C LEU A 180 13.94 -6.69 1.00
N LYS A 181 15.16 -6.15 0.82
CA LYS A 181 15.35 -4.76 0.39
C LYS A 181 15.10 -4.64 -1.13
N GLU A 182 14.69 -3.46 -1.58
CA GLU A 182 14.43 -3.14 -3.00
C GLU A 182 15.58 -3.58 -3.93
N HIS A 183 16.82 -3.25 -3.55
CA HIS A 183 18.01 -3.64 -4.33
C HIS A 183 18.12 -5.16 -4.54
N SER A 184 17.77 -5.96 -3.53
CA SER A 184 17.79 -7.42 -3.64
C SER A 184 16.69 -7.93 -4.57
N LEU A 185 15.53 -7.27 -4.58
CA LEU A 185 14.41 -7.62 -5.45
C LEU A 185 14.70 -7.28 -6.92
N ILE A 186 15.31 -6.12 -7.16
CA ILE A 186 15.80 -5.72 -8.50
C ILE A 186 16.82 -6.74 -9.01
N ALA A 187 17.78 -7.13 -8.17
CA ALA A 187 18.80 -8.11 -8.55
C ALA A 187 18.20 -9.48 -8.91
N GLN A 188 17.26 -9.98 -8.10
CA GLN A 188 16.57 -11.25 -8.39
C GLN A 188 15.76 -11.18 -9.68
N ARG A 189 15.10 -10.05 -9.96
CA ARG A 189 14.36 -9.83 -11.20
C ARG A 189 15.27 -9.86 -12.42
N VAL A 190 16.39 -9.13 -12.37
CA VAL A 190 17.38 -9.12 -13.46
C VAL A 190 17.91 -10.52 -13.75
N ILE A 191 18.18 -11.32 -12.71
CA ILE A 191 18.61 -12.71 -12.86
C ILE A 191 17.50 -13.53 -13.51
N ASN A 192 16.26 -13.41 -13.02
CA ASN A 192 15.14 -14.18 -13.54
C ASN A 192 14.84 -13.86 -15.01
N ASP A 193 14.84 -12.58 -15.36
CA ASP A 193 14.61 -12.11 -16.73
C ASP A 193 15.70 -12.64 -17.68
N HIS A 194 16.96 -12.65 -17.23
CA HIS A 194 18.06 -13.21 -18.01
C HIS A 194 17.92 -14.73 -18.19
N VAL A 195 17.58 -15.48 -17.13
CA VAL A 195 17.35 -16.94 -17.19
C VAL A 195 16.21 -17.28 -18.16
N HIS A 196 15.13 -16.49 -18.15
CA HIS A 196 14.01 -16.67 -19.07
C HIS A 196 14.39 -16.37 -20.52
N SER A 197 15.15 -15.29 -20.77
CA SER A 197 15.65 -14.93 -22.09
C SER A 197 16.51 -16.03 -22.72
N VAL A 198 17.35 -16.67 -21.90
CA VAL A 198 18.29 -17.72 -22.33
C VAL A 198 17.62 -19.10 -22.43
N GLY A 199 16.33 -19.22 -22.07
CA GLY A 199 15.56 -20.45 -22.21
C GLY A 199 15.85 -21.51 -21.14
N GLY A 200 16.35 -21.09 -19.96
CA GLY A 200 16.60 -21.96 -18.82
C GLY A 200 18.04 -21.91 -18.28
N LEU A 201 18.27 -22.52 -17.11
CA LEU A 201 19.57 -22.46 -16.42
C LEU A 201 20.72 -23.14 -17.18
N LEU A 202 20.43 -24.15 -18.01
CA LEU A 202 21.44 -24.96 -18.69
C LEU A 202 22.12 -24.23 -19.86
N ASN A 203 21.48 -23.19 -20.39
CA ASN A 203 21.96 -22.45 -21.56
C ASN A 203 22.78 -21.20 -21.20
N ILE A 204 23.01 -20.94 -19.91
CA ILE A 204 23.72 -19.73 -19.45
C ILE A 204 25.23 -19.89 -19.71
N ALA A 205 25.79 -18.99 -20.50
CA ALA A 205 27.23 -18.95 -20.76
C ALA A 205 28.00 -18.47 -19.51
N TYR A 206 28.91 -19.29 -19.00
CA TYR A 206 29.79 -18.93 -17.89
C TYR A 206 30.94 -18.03 -18.37
N THR A 207 30.72 -16.72 -18.35
CA THR A 207 31.75 -15.74 -18.70
C THR A 207 32.76 -15.56 -17.56
N LYS A 208 34.02 -15.24 -17.91
CA LYS A 208 35.07 -14.94 -16.92
C LYS A 208 34.69 -13.77 -16.00
N GLU A 209 33.95 -12.80 -16.52
CA GLU A 209 33.43 -11.66 -15.76
C GLU A 209 32.40 -12.07 -14.71
N LEU A 210 31.49 -12.99 -15.04
CA LEU A 210 30.51 -13.52 -14.09
C LEU A 210 31.21 -14.24 -12.93
N LEU A 211 32.24 -15.04 -13.24
CA LEU A 211 33.05 -15.74 -12.24
C LEU A 211 33.82 -14.76 -11.32
N LEU A 212 34.42 -13.71 -11.89
CA LEU A 212 35.10 -12.66 -11.10
C LEU A 212 34.11 -11.86 -10.23
N SER A 213 32.91 -11.59 -10.75
CA SER A 213 31.86 -10.91 -9.99
C SER A 213 31.37 -11.78 -8.81
N ALA A 214 31.20 -13.08 -9.02
CA ALA A 214 30.85 -14.03 -7.97
C ALA A 214 31.95 -14.14 -6.90
N ALA A 215 33.23 -14.22 -7.31
CA ALA A 215 34.37 -14.26 -6.39
C ALA A 215 34.48 -12.99 -5.52
N SER A 216 34.17 -11.82 -6.10
CA SER A 216 34.18 -10.53 -5.39
C SER A 216 32.92 -10.23 -4.58
N ALA A 217 31.87 -11.06 -4.66
CA ALA A 217 30.57 -10.81 -4.02
C ALA A 217 30.69 -10.63 -2.50
N ARG A 218 31.54 -11.41 -1.84
CA ARG A 218 31.79 -11.31 -0.39
C ARG A 218 32.42 -9.97 -0.01
N GLN A 219 33.41 -9.51 -0.77
CA GLN A 219 34.05 -8.21 -0.54
C GLN A 219 33.06 -7.07 -0.73
N LYS A 220 32.26 -7.11 -1.81
CA LYS A 220 31.19 -6.14 -2.07
C LYS A 220 30.17 -6.09 -0.92
N TYR A 221 29.83 -7.24 -0.35
CA TYR A 221 28.93 -7.31 0.80
C TYR A 221 29.54 -6.65 2.06
N HIS A 222 30.82 -6.87 2.34
CA HIS A 222 31.49 -6.20 3.45
C HIS A 222 31.54 -4.68 3.28
N ILE A 223 31.86 -4.19 2.08
CA ILE A 223 31.83 -2.77 1.75
C ILE A 223 30.42 -2.19 1.98
N TYR A 224 29.38 -2.87 1.48
CA TYR A 224 28.00 -2.48 1.72
C TYR A 224 27.65 -2.39 3.21
N LEU A 225 28.09 -3.34 4.03
CA LEU A 225 27.85 -3.30 5.47
C LEU A 225 28.54 -2.12 6.15
N ASP A 226 29.77 -1.79 5.75
CA ASP A 226 30.49 -0.65 6.30
C ASP A 226 29.85 0.68 5.88
N ASP A 227 29.39 0.79 4.63
CA ASP A 227 28.64 1.94 4.15
C ASP A 227 27.31 2.12 4.90
N GLN A 228 26.58 1.02 5.14
CA GLN A 228 25.36 1.06 5.96
C GLN A 228 25.64 1.51 7.41
N ARG A 229 26.80 1.17 7.99
CA ARG A 229 27.18 1.67 9.32
C ARG A 229 27.50 3.16 9.27
N ARG A 230 28.22 3.63 8.24
CA ARG A 230 28.54 5.05 8.05
C ARG A 230 27.29 5.90 7.88
N LEU A 231 26.38 5.50 6.99
CA LEU A 231 25.10 6.17 6.78
C LEU A 231 24.29 6.30 8.08
N LYS A 232 24.19 5.24 8.88
CA LYS A 232 23.51 5.30 10.18
C LYS A 232 24.20 6.23 11.18
N GLN A 233 25.53 6.34 11.14
CA GLN A 233 26.26 7.28 11.99
C GLN A 233 26.01 8.72 11.55
N ASP A 234 26.01 8.98 10.25
CA ASP A 234 25.79 10.31 9.68
C ASP A 234 24.34 10.77 9.85
N GLU A 235 23.36 9.87 9.71
CA GLU A 235 21.95 10.13 10.04
C GLU A 235 21.78 10.51 11.51
N LYS A 236 22.43 9.79 12.43
CA LYS A 236 22.39 10.11 13.86
C LYS A 236 23.04 11.47 14.16
N LYS A 237 24.17 11.79 13.52
CA LYS A 237 24.80 13.11 13.65
C LYS A 237 23.90 14.22 13.12
N THR A 238 23.29 14.00 11.96
CA THR A 238 22.36 14.94 11.32
C THR A 238 21.11 15.16 12.16
N GLN A 239 20.54 14.09 12.72
CA GLN A 239 19.38 14.16 13.61
C GLN A 239 19.71 14.92 14.90
N LYS A 240 20.88 14.67 15.50
CA LYS A 240 21.36 15.44 16.67
C LYS A 240 21.53 16.92 16.35
N ARG A 241 22.17 17.26 15.23
CA ARG A 241 22.32 18.66 14.77
C ARG A 241 20.96 19.32 14.54
N LYS A 242 20.02 18.63 13.91
CA LYS A 242 18.66 19.12 13.69
C LYS A 242 17.93 19.40 15.01
N GLY A 243 18.01 18.48 15.97
CA GLY A 243 17.44 18.66 17.31
C GLY A 243 18.04 19.87 18.04
N MET A 244 19.37 20.00 18.04
CA MET A 244 20.04 21.18 18.62
C MET A 244 19.61 22.49 17.94
N MET A 245 19.46 22.48 16.60
CA MET A 245 19.02 23.65 15.85
C MET A 245 17.58 24.04 16.18
N GLU A 246 16.67 23.08 16.34
CA GLU A 246 15.29 23.30 16.79
C GLU A 246 15.24 23.84 18.22
N GLU A 247 16.08 23.35 19.12
CA GLU A 247 16.19 23.91 20.47
C GLU A 247 16.68 25.36 20.45
N ILE A 248 17.66 25.68 19.60
CA ILE A 248 18.17 27.04 19.42
C ILE A 248 17.09 27.97 18.88
N THR A 249 16.27 27.55 17.91
CA THR A 249 15.18 28.38 17.39
C THR A 249 14.10 28.62 18.44
N GLN A 250 13.76 27.61 19.25
CA GLN A 250 12.83 27.76 20.38
C GLN A 250 13.38 28.73 21.43
N MET A 251 14.67 28.63 21.77
CA MET A 251 15.33 29.54 22.72
C MET A 251 15.36 30.97 22.20
N LYS A 252 15.66 31.18 20.91
CA LYS A 252 15.59 32.51 20.27
C LYS A 252 14.18 33.09 20.29
N ALA A 253 13.14 32.27 20.06
CA ALA A 253 11.75 32.71 20.14
C ALA A 253 11.35 33.08 21.57
N LYS A 254 11.77 32.31 22.58
CA LYS A 254 11.56 32.64 24.00
C LYS A 254 12.25 33.95 24.38
N LYS A 255 13.50 34.15 23.94
CA LYS A 255 14.24 35.41 24.12
C LYS A 255 13.44 36.59 23.59
N LYS A 256 13.01 36.54 22.33
CA LYS A 256 12.23 37.62 21.69
C LYS A 256 10.92 37.94 22.43
N ARG A 257 10.21 36.93 22.93
CA ARG A 257 9.00 37.15 23.74
C ARG A 257 9.31 37.83 25.07
N MET A 258 10.39 37.43 25.74
CA MET A 258 10.80 38.01 27.01
C MET A 258 11.29 39.47 26.85
N GLU A 259 11.97 39.79 25.75
CA GLU A 259 12.34 41.18 25.40
C GLU A 259 11.09 42.07 25.22
N GLU A 260 10.07 41.57 24.53
CA GLU A 260 8.83 42.31 24.33
C GLU A 260 8.07 42.50 25.66
N ASP A 261 8.00 41.46 26.50
CA ASP A 261 7.41 41.54 27.84
C ASP A 261 8.09 42.61 28.70
N ILE A 262 9.43 42.67 28.69
CA ILE A 262 10.21 43.69 29.43
C ILE A 262 9.85 45.08 28.90
N ARG A 263 9.82 45.25 27.57
CA ARG A 263 9.48 46.52 26.92
C ARG A 263 8.08 47.01 27.31
N VAL A 264 7.08 46.12 27.29
CA VAL A 264 5.71 46.44 27.68
C VAL A 264 5.63 46.80 29.17
N LEU A 265 6.32 46.05 30.05
CA LEU A 265 6.36 46.34 31.48
C LEU A 265 7.01 47.70 31.79
N MET A 266 8.12 48.03 31.11
CA MET A 266 8.77 49.33 31.25
C MET A 266 7.86 50.47 30.78
N LYS A 267 7.25 50.34 29.59
CA LYS A 267 6.31 51.34 29.07
C LYS A 267 5.11 51.54 30.00
N SER A 268 4.58 50.46 30.58
CA SER A 268 3.51 50.54 31.58
C SER A 268 3.95 51.21 32.88
N ALA A 269 5.19 50.96 33.32
CA ALA A 269 5.77 51.61 34.48
C ALA A 269 5.95 53.12 34.27
N ASP A 270 6.42 53.54 33.09
CA ASP A 270 6.61 54.94 32.74
C ASP A 270 5.27 55.69 32.63
N ASN A 271 4.28 55.09 31.96
CA ASN A 271 2.91 55.63 31.93
C ASN A 271 2.31 55.81 33.33
N ASN A 272 2.59 54.88 34.26
CA ASN A 272 2.13 55.00 35.64
C ASN A 272 2.90 56.08 36.42
N ALA A 273 4.17 56.33 36.09
CA ALA A 273 4.93 57.43 36.67
C ALA A 273 4.39 58.80 36.22
N GLU A 274 4.15 58.98 34.91
CA GLU A 274 3.54 60.20 34.36
C GLU A 274 2.13 60.48 34.94
N LYS A 275 1.32 59.43 35.12
CA LYS A 275 0.01 59.54 35.79
C LYS A 275 0.14 59.93 37.27
N ALA A 276 1.19 59.46 37.95
CA ALA A 276 1.46 59.85 39.33
C ALA A 276 1.84 61.34 39.43
N GLU A 277 2.63 61.86 38.49
CA GLU A 277 3.04 63.26 38.44
C GLU A 277 1.86 64.19 38.12
N SER A 278 1.02 63.81 37.14
CA SER A 278 -0.14 64.62 36.73
C SER A 278 -1.29 64.61 37.73
N GLN A 279 -1.53 63.50 38.45
CA GLN A 279 -2.65 63.37 39.39
C GLN A 279 -2.24 63.52 40.87
N GLY A 280 -0.94 63.58 41.17
CA GLY A 280 -0.40 63.71 42.53
C GLY A 280 -0.64 62.47 43.42
N GLN A 281 -0.91 61.30 42.84
CA GLN A 281 -1.30 60.10 43.59
C GLN A 281 -0.12 59.12 43.78
N LEU A 282 0.32 58.98 45.03
CA LEU A 282 1.43 58.09 45.43
C LEU A 282 1.20 56.60 45.13
N SER A 283 -0.06 56.17 44.99
CA SER A 283 -0.43 54.79 44.67
C SER A 283 0.11 54.34 43.31
N PHE A 284 0.22 55.25 42.33
CA PHE A 284 0.76 54.93 41.01
C PHE A 284 2.28 54.77 41.02
N ILE A 285 3.00 55.47 41.91
CA ILE A 285 4.45 55.28 42.11
C ILE A 285 4.74 53.87 42.64
N SER A 286 3.94 53.41 43.61
CA SER A 286 4.09 52.05 44.15
C SER A 286 3.86 50.97 43.09
N LYS A 287 2.87 51.16 42.21
CA LYS A 287 2.60 50.27 41.06
C LYS A 287 3.73 50.32 40.02
N SER A 288 4.23 51.50 39.69
CA SER A 288 5.36 51.69 38.77
C SER A 288 6.63 50.97 39.27
N ASN A 289 6.96 51.15 40.55
CA ASN A 289 8.10 50.47 41.19
C ASN A 289 7.94 48.94 41.23
N GLY A 290 6.71 48.44 41.36
CA GLY A 290 6.42 47.01 41.23
C GLY A 290 6.73 46.48 39.81
N LEU A 291 6.26 47.19 38.78
CA LEU A 291 6.49 46.83 37.38
C LEU A 291 7.97 46.91 36.99
N ARG A 292 8.71 47.92 37.47
CA ARG A 292 10.16 48.03 37.26
C ARG A 292 10.94 46.89 37.91
N ARG A 293 10.54 46.46 39.11
CA ARG A 293 11.14 45.27 39.75
C ARG A 293 10.87 44.00 38.96
N ALA A 294 9.64 43.81 38.47
CA ALA A 294 9.28 42.66 37.64
C ALA A 294 10.03 42.65 36.29
N ALA A 295 10.21 43.82 35.66
CA ALA A 295 11.02 43.96 34.44
C ALA A 295 12.48 43.58 34.70
N LYS A 296 13.07 44.07 35.79
CA LYS A 296 14.46 43.77 36.19
C LYS A 296 14.68 42.28 36.51
N GLU A 297 13.68 41.60 37.06
CA GLU A 297 13.73 40.15 37.28
C GLU A 297 13.70 39.38 35.95
N LYS A 298 12.83 39.79 35.01
CA LYS A 298 12.81 39.23 33.65
C LYS A 298 14.11 39.50 32.88
N GLU A 299 14.77 40.64 33.07
CA GLU A 299 16.09 40.93 32.49
C GLU A 299 17.16 39.94 32.96
N ARG A 300 17.20 39.60 34.26
CA ARG A 300 18.13 38.58 34.79
C ARG A 300 17.89 37.19 34.20
N HIS A 301 16.62 36.83 34.02
CA HIS A 301 16.26 35.59 33.33
C HIS A 301 16.68 35.60 31.87
N LEU A 302 16.56 36.75 31.20
CA LEU A 302 17.00 36.93 29.82
C LEU A 302 18.52 36.79 29.68
N GLU A 303 19.31 37.41 30.54
CA GLU A 303 20.78 37.26 30.56
C GLU A 303 21.19 35.79 30.76
N THR A 304 20.50 35.08 31.64
CA THR A 304 20.76 33.65 31.88
C THR A 304 20.45 32.81 30.62
N LEU A 305 19.35 33.13 29.95
CA LEU A 305 18.92 32.47 28.72
C LEU A 305 19.85 32.79 27.54
N GLU A 306 20.42 34.00 27.48
CA GLU A 306 21.44 34.39 26.52
C GLU A 306 22.74 33.60 26.70
N ARG A 307 23.21 33.42 27.94
CA ARG A 307 24.39 32.57 28.22
C ARG A 307 24.16 31.12 27.77
N GLN A 308 23.00 30.55 28.09
CA GLN A 308 22.64 29.21 27.64
C GLN A 308 22.57 29.13 26.10
N LEU A 309 22.09 30.19 25.43
CA LEU A 309 22.06 30.24 23.97
C LEU A 309 23.46 30.33 23.36
N THR A 310 24.37 31.11 23.95
CA THR A 310 25.76 31.20 23.48
C THR A 310 26.50 29.89 23.67
N ASP A 311 26.28 29.20 24.78
CA ASP A 311 26.88 27.90 25.06
C ASP A 311 26.39 26.85 24.06
N LYS A 312 25.06 26.77 23.82
CA LYS A 312 24.50 25.86 22.80
C LYS A 312 24.94 26.19 21.37
N LEU A 313 25.14 27.46 21.04
CA LEU A 313 25.69 27.86 19.73
C LEU A 313 27.16 27.47 19.58
N LYS A 314 27.92 27.46 20.68
CA LYS A 314 29.29 26.98 20.70
C LYS A 314 29.34 25.46 20.55
N GLU A 315 28.51 24.73 21.29
CA GLU A 315 28.35 23.28 21.15
C GLU A 315 27.97 22.84 19.72
N LEU A 316 27.12 23.62 19.04
CA LEU A 316 26.76 23.36 17.64
C LEU A 316 27.93 23.58 16.67
N ARG A 317 28.82 24.54 16.97
CA ARG A 317 30.00 24.82 16.15
C ARG A 317 31.09 23.77 16.33
N ASP A 318 31.22 23.27 17.57
CA ASP A 318 32.24 22.30 17.96
C ASP A 318 31.82 20.86 17.64
N THR A 319 30.56 20.61 17.24
CA THR A 319 30.13 19.29 16.77
C THR A 319 30.56 19.06 15.31
N PRO A 320 31.43 18.06 15.01
CA PRO A 320 31.98 17.82 13.68
C PRO A 320 30.99 17.23 12.68
#